data_AF-A0A1B9AVP7-F1
#
_entry.id   AF-A0A1B9AVP7-F1
#
_cell.length_a   1.000
_cell.length_b   1.000
_cell.length_c   1.000
_cell.angle_alpha   90.00
_cell.angle_beta   90.00
_cell.angle_gamma   90.00
#
_symmetry.space_group_name_H-M   'P 1'
#
loop_
_entity.id
_entity.type
_entity.pdbx_description
1 polymer ?
#
loop_
_entity_poly.entity_id
_entity_poly.type
_entity_poly.pdbx_seq_one_letter_code
_entity_poly.pdbx_strand_id
1 'polypeptide(L)' 'MLQNIGIPGLILVLVIALIIFGPSKLPELGRAVGSTLKEFKKSTRELVADEDQTKEQKVLAEEKKA' A
#
# COMPACT_ATOMS: atom_id res chain seq x y z
N MET A 1 -10.83 -17.83 -26.63
CA MET A 1 -9.77 -18.84 -26.47
C MET A 1 -8.96 -18.62 -25.19
N LEU A 2 -8.35 -17.44 -24.96
CA LEU A 2 -7.51 -17.18 -23.77
C LEU A 2 -8.30 -16.94 -22.45
N GLN A 3 -9.55 -16.47 -22.52
CA GLN A 3 -10.36 -16.19 -21.32
C GLN A 3 -10.88 -17.45 -20.59
N ASN A 4 -10.81 -18.63 -21.22
CA ASN A 4 -11.10 -19.90 -20.55
C ASN A 4 -9.90 -20.45 -19.77
N ILE A 5 -8.73 -19.82 -19.89
CA ILE A 5 -7.50 -20.22 -19.20
C ILE A 5 -7.41 -19.46 -17.87
N GLY A 6 -8.47 -19.52 -17.05
CA GLY A 6 -8.62 -18.72 -15.82
C GLY A 6 -7.54 -18.98 -14.76
N ILE A 7 -7.94 -19.27 -13.52
CA ILE A 7 -6.98 -19.57 -12.44
C ILE A 7 -5.93 -20.64 -12.82
N PRO A 8 -6.25 -21.71 -13.59
CA PRO A 8 -5.24 -22.69 -14.01
C PRO A 8 -4.11 -22.12 -14.88
N GLY A 9 -4.41 -21.15 -15.76
CA GLY A 9 -3.40 -20.52 -16.61
C GLY A 9 -2.45 -19.63 -15.82
N LEU A 10 -3.00 -18.87 -14.88
CA LEU A 10 -2.23 -18.04 -13.96
C LEU A 10 -1.25 -18.90 -13.14
N ILE A 11 -1.70 -20.06 -12.64
CA ILE A 11 -0.85 -20.99 -11.88
C ILE A 11 0.30 -21.50 -12.73
N LEU A 12 0.07 -21.87 -14.00
CA LEU A 12 1.14 -22.33 -14.89
C LEU A 12 2.22 -21.25 -15.11
N VAL A 13 1.80 -20.01 -15.34
CA VAL A 13 2.73 -18.87 -15.47
C VAL A 13 3.48 -18.63 -14.17
N LEU A 14 2.80 -18.69 -13.03
CA LEU A 14 3.44 -18.57 -11.72
C LEU A 14 4.48 -19.66 -11.50
N VAL A 15 4.20 -20.92 -11.84
CA VAL A 15 5.17 -22.02 -11.70
C VAL A 15 6.42 -21.75 -12.53
N ILE A 16 6.28 -21.33 -13.78
CA ILE A 16 7.43 -20.99 -14.63
C ILE A 16 8.23 -19.82 -14.03
N ALA A 17 7.54 -18.77 -13.58
CA ALA A 17 8.18 -17.64 -12.92
C ALA A 17 8.90 -18.07 -11.64
N LEU A 18 8.33 -18.99 -10.86
CA LEU A 18 8.93 -19.54 -9.64
C LEU A 18 10.13 -20.43 -9.93
N ILE A 19 10.22 -21.08 -11.08
CA ILE A 19 11.43 -21.83 -11.46
C ILE A 19 12.57 -20.86 -11.77
N ILE A 20 12.29 -19.74 -12.45
CA ILE A 20 13.30 -18.74 -12.82
C ILE A 20 13.74 -17.91 -11.60
N PHE A 21 12.78 -17.39 -10.85
CA PHE A 21 13.05 -16.49 -9.72
C PHE A 21 13.19 -17.23 -8.38
N GLY A 22 12.59 -18.40 -8.22
CA GLY A 22 12.54 -19.14 -6.95
C GLY A 22 11.32 -18.78 -6.09
N PRO A 23 10.72 -19.75 -5.36
CA PRO A 23 9.57 -19.52 -4.49
C PRO A 23 9.85 -18.57 -3.33
N SER A 24 11.10 -18.45 -2.89
CA SER A 24 11.50 -17.56 -1.80
C SER A 24 11.55 -16.08 -2.19
N LYS A 25 11.68 -15.76 -3.49
CA LYS A 25 11.79 -14.37 -3.95
C LYS A 25 10.49 -13.59 -3.87
N LEU A 26 9.35 -14.22 -4.15
CA LEU A 26 8.05 -13.52 -4.06
C LEU A 26 7.74 -13.05 -2.63
N PRO A 27 7.88 -13.86 -1.56
CA PRO A 27 7.72 -13.40 -0.18
C PRO A 27 8.74 -12.34 0.24
N GLU A 28 9.99 -12.46 -0.23
CA GLU A 28 11.06 -11.49 0.07
C GLU A 28 10.72 -10.11 -0.51
N LEU A 29 10.33 -10.06 -1.79
CA LEU A 29 9.87 -8.84 -2.45
C LEU A 29 8.60 -8.28 -1.80
N GLY A 30 7.64 -9.14 -1.47
CA GLY A 30 6.41 -8.73 -0.78
C GLY A 30 6.68 -8.12 0.59
N ARG A 31 7.67 -8.63 1.34
CA ARG A 31 8.09 -8.05 2.63
C ARG A 31 8.78 -6.69 2.47
N ALA A 32 9.65 -6.55 1.48
CA ALA A 32 10.34 -5.28 1.20
C ALA A 32 9.35 -4.19 0.76
N VAL A 33 8.50 -4.51 -0.22
CA VAL A 33 7.44 -3.63 -0.72
C VAL A 33 6.44 -3.33 0.40
N GLY A 34 5.97 -4.35 1.13
CA GLY A 34 5.01 -4.18 2.22
C GLY A 34 5.51 -3.28 3.35
N SER A 35 6.79 -3.39 3.73
CA SER A 35 7.40 -2.51 4.73
C SER A 35 7.43 -1.06 4.24
N THR A 36 7.80 -0.85 2.97
CA THR A 36 7.81 0.47 2.34
C THR A 36 6.40 1.08 2.30
N LEU A 37 5.39 0.32 1.87
CA LEU A 37 4.00 0.79 1.82
C LEU A 37 3.46 1.08 3.23
N LYS A 38 3.86 0.31 4.24
CA LYS A 38 3.46 0.52 5.64
C LYS A 38 4.02 1.84 6.17
N GLU A 39 5.30 2.11 5.93
CA GLU A 39 5.94 3.37 6.32
C GLU A 39 5.33 4.55 5.55
N PHE A 40 5.16 4.41 4.24
CA PHE A 40 4.52 5.42 3.41
C PHE A 40 3.12 5.77 3.93
N LYS A 41 2.27 4.77 4.23
CA LYS A 41 0.94 4.97 4.82
C LYS A 41 1.01 5.71 6.16
N LYS A 42 1.98 5.38 7.02
CA LYS A 42 2.16 6.02 8.32
C LYS A 42 2.52 7.49 8.16
N SER A 43 3.50 7.79 7.31
CA SER A 43 3.92 9.17 7.01
C SER A 43 2.79 9.97 6.37
N THR A 44 2.07 9.42 5.39
CA THR A 44 0.91 10.11 4.79
C THR A 44 -0.17 10.39 5.83
N ARG A 45 -0.44 9.47 6.75
CA ARG A 45 -1.44 9.67 7.79
C ARG A 45 -1.03 10.74 8.80
N GLU A 46 0.26 10.80 9.16
CA GLU A 46 0.79 11.87 10.03
C GLU A 46 0.67 13.24 9.36
N LEU A 47 1.01 13.35 8.07
CA LEU A 47 0.87 14.59 7.31
C LEU A 47 -0.58 15.08 7.22
N VAL A 48 -1.52 14.17 6.94
CA VAL A 48 -2.96 14.52 6.87
C VAL A 48 -3.52 14.88 8.26
N ALA A 49 -3.11 14.17 9.32
CA ALA A 49 -3.57 14.45 10.67
C ALA A 49 -3.10 15.81 11.19
N ASP A 50 -1.88 16.26 10.84
CA ASP A 50 -1.40 17.60 11.17
C ASP A 50 -2.18 18.70 10.45
N GLU A 51 -2.65 18.45 9.22
CA GLU A 51 -3.52 19.39 8.51
C GLU A 51 -4.91 19.52 9.15
N ASP A 52 -5.48 18.43 9.66
CA ASP A 52 -6.79 18.44 10.33
C ASP A 52 -6.71 19.11 11.71
N GLN A 53 -5.68 18.82 12.51
CA GLN A 53 -5.43 19.47 13.81
C GLN A 53 -5.16 20.97 13.66
N THR A 54 -4.51 21.40 12.57
CA THR A 54 -4.25 22.81 12.27
C THR A 54 -5.53 23.54 11.83
N LYS A 55 -6.47 22.85 11.18
CA LYS A 55 -7.77 23.42 10.79
C LYS A 55 -8.70 23.59 11.99
N GLU A 56 -8.82 22.60 12.86
CA GLU A 56 -9.63 22.71 14.09
C GLU A 56 -9.12 23.83 15.02
N GLN A 57 -7.81 23.97 15.21
CA GLN A 57 -7.26 25.03 16.06
C GLN A 57 -7.46 26.45 15.49
N LYS A 58 -7.51 26.60 14.16
CA LYS A 58 -7.80 27.90 13.53
C LYS A 58 -9.27 28.29 13.64
N VAL A 59 -10.19 27.33 13.49
CA VAL A 59 -11.64 27.57 13.63
C VAL A 59 -12.02 27.94 15.07
N LEU A 60 -11.47 27.25 16.07
CA LEU A 60 -11.71 27.59 17.49
C LEU A 60 -11.09 28.94 17.90
N ALA A 61 -10.04 29.40 17.21
CA ALA A 61 -9.41 30.69 17.47
C ALA A 61 -10.17 31.88 16.84
N GLU A 62 -10.88 31.66 15.74
CA GLU A 62 -11.77 32.67 15.13
C GLU A 62 -13.09 32.82 15.91
N GLU A 63 -13.65 31.73 16.44
CA GLU A 63 -14.91 31.77 17.19
C GLU A 63 -14.78 32.51 18.54
N LYS A 64 -13.61 32.48 19.18
CA LYS A 64 -13.33 33.21 20.43
C LYS A 64 -12.99 34.69 20.24
N LYS A 65 -12.85 35.15 18.99
CA LYS A 65 -12.54 36.55 18.65
C LYS A 65 -13.76 37.36 18.22
N ALA A 66 -14.91 36.71 18.02
CA ALA A 66 -16.22 37.35 17.83
C ALA A 66 -16.93 37.51 19.18
#